data_AF-A0A411Z2Q7-F1
#
_entry.id   AF-A0A411Z2Q7-F1
#
_cell.length_a   1.000
_cell.length_b   1.000
_cell.length_c   1.000
_cell.angle_alpha   90.00
_cell.angle_beta   90.00
_cell.angle_gamma   90.00
#
_symmetry.space_group_name_H-M   'P 1'
#
loop_
_entity.id
_entity.type
_entity.pdbx_description
1 polymer ?
#
loop_
_entity_poly.entity_id
_entity_poly.type
_entity_poly.pdbx_seq_one_letter_code
_entity_poly.pdbx_strand_id
1 'polypeptide(L)'
;MADTTVSTRLALEPGRNVIEVLAYNAAGMIASAPQSVVIEWDGSGAQSVPALHVLAVGVNDYADGRLRLTYAAADARAMGEALAKTGAELFSSVNVVTLLDGQVTDAGLDAAFGQMAMAVQPSDVFVFFLAGHGKTVEGGVSLHSR
;
A
#
# COMPACT_ATOMS: atom_id res chain seq x y z
N MET A 1 2.61 36.13 -21.85
CA MET A 1 2.67 34.74 -21.36
C MET A 1 1.86 34.71 -20.08
N ALA A 2 0.93 33.77 -19.93
CA ALA A 2 0.14 33.66 -18.71
C ALA A 2 0.95 32.84 -17.69
N ASP A 3 1.23 33.41 -16.52
CA ASP A 3 1.81 32.65 -15.43
C ASP A 3 0.81 31.58 -14.98
N THR A 4 1.29 30.34 -14.85
CA THR A 4 0.53 29.21 -14.31
C THR A 4 1.20 28.76 -13.02
N THR A 5 0.44 28.69 -11.94
CA THR A 5 0.92 28.21 -10.65
C THR A 5 0.32 26.83 -10.37
N VAL A 6 1.17 25.88 -10.02
CA VAL A 6 0.77 24.56 -9.51
C VAL A 6 1.24 24.47 -8.07
N SER A 7 0.40 23.94 -7.19
CA SER A 7 0.74 23.73 -5.78
C SER A 7 0.40 22.30 -5.39
N THR A 8 1.35 21.65 -4.73
CA THR A 8 1.18 20.32 -4.17
C THR A 8 1.86 20.25 -2.81
N ARG A 9 1.39 19.35 -1.95
CA ARG A 9 2.03 19.04 -0.67
C ARG A 9 2.85 17.77 -0.85
N LEU A 10 4.09 17.80 -0.40
CA LEU A 10 5.02 16.67 -0.44
C LEU A 10 5.40 16.30 0.99
N ALA A 11 5.38 15.01 1.29
CA ALA A 11 6.01 14.49 2.50
C ALA A 11 7.54 14.56 2.32
N LEU A 12 8.25 14.90 3.39
CA LEU A 12 9.71 14.88 3.41
C LEU A 12 10.16 13.71 4.29
N GLU A 13 11.21 13.02 3.86
CA GLU A 13 11.92 12.07 4.70
C GLU A 13 13.00 12.79 5.51
N PRO A 14 13.36 12.33 6.72
CA PRO A 14 14.49 12.88 7.43
C PRO A 14 15.76 12.80 6.57
N GLY A 15 16.50 13.91 6.50
CA GLY A 15 17.67 14.09 5.67
C GLY A 15 17.36 14.80 4.34
N ARG A 16 18.05 14.36 3.29
CA ARG A 16 18.16 15.08 2.02
C ARG A 16 17.05 14.68 1.05
N ASN A 17 16.14 15.60 0.77
CA ASN A 17 15.07 15.45 -0.22
C ASN A 17 15.40 16.28 -1.47
N VAL A 18 15.33 15.68 -2.66
CA VAL A 18 15.48 16.41 -3.94
C VAL A 18 14.12 16.48 -4.62
N ILE A 19 13.64 17.70 -4.83
CA ILE A 19 12.36 17.97 -5.48
C ILE A 19 12.63 18.55 -6.85
N GLU A 20 12.10 17.91 -7.89
CA GLU A 20 12.30 18.32 -9.28
C GLU A 20 10.96 18.64 -9.95
N VAL A 21 10.94 19.72 -10.72
CA VAL A 21 9.80 20.14 -11.53
C VAL A 21 10.21 20.13 -12.99
N LEU A 22 9.43 19.42 -13.81
CA LEU A 22 9.58 19.36 -15.26
C LEU A 22 8.28 19.81 -15.92
N ALA A 23 8.39 20.56 -17.02
CA ALA A 23 7.27 20.90 -17.87
C ALA A 23 7.34 20.09 -19.16
N TYR A 24 6.19 19.59 -19.63
CA TYR A 24 6.09 18.89 -20.90
C TYR A 24 5.38 19.75 -21.94
N ASN A 25 5.70 19.55 -23.23
CA ASN A 25 4.90 20.10 -24.31
C ASN A 25 3.48 19.50 -24.33
N ALA A 26 2.56 20.08 -25.12
CA ALA A 26 1.16 19.65 -25.15
C ALA A 26 0.95 18.17 -25.54
N ALA A 27 1.92 17.55 -26.23
CA ALA A 27 1.87 16.14 -26.60
C ALA A 27 2.48 15.20 -25.53
N GLY A 28 3.04 15.73 -24.44
CA GLY A 28 3.69 14.94 -23.39
C GLY A 28 5.03 14.32 -23.79
N MET A 29 5.58 14.67 -24.96
CA MET A 29 6.73 13.95 -25.55
C MET A 29 8.08 14.64 -25.30
N ILE A 30 8.08 15.93 -24.99
CA ILE A 30 9.31 16.71 -24.78
C ILE A 30 9.23 17.37 -23.42
N ALA A 31 10.18 17.05 -22.54
CA ALA A 31 10.34 17.66 -21.23
C ALA A 31 11.30 18.87 -21.28
N SER A 32 11.10 19.85 -20.41
CA SER A 32 12.08 20.89 -20.10
C SER A 32 13.30 20.31 -19.39
N ALA A 33 14.36 21.10 -19.23
CA ALA A 33 15.32 20.83 -18.17
C ALA A 33 14.60 20.84 -16.80
N PRO A 34 14.96 19.95 -15.86
CA PRO A 34 14.37 19.97 -14.53
C PRO A 34 14.82 21.21 -13.77
N GLN A 35 13.89 21.81 -13.03
CA GLN A 35 14.20 22.76 -11.99
C GLN A 35 14.18 22.03 -10.65
N SER A 36 15.31 22.03 -9.94
CA SER A 36 15.48 21.24 -8.72
C SER A 36 15.63 22.12 -7.48
N VAL A 37 15.06 21.69 -6.37
CA VAL A 37 15.28 22.25 -5.03
C VAL A 37 15.69 21.10 -4.11
N VAL A 38 16.70 21.34 -3.27
CA VAL A 38 17.10 20.40 -2.23
C VAL A 38 16.57 20.91 -0.90
N ILE A 39 15.87 20.04 -0.16
CA ILE A 39 15.39 20.33 1.18
C ILE A 39 16.06 19.35 2.14
N GLU A 40 16.84 19.88 3.08
CA GLU A 40 17.35 19.15 4.23
C GLU A 40 16.33 19.28 5.36
N TRP A 41 15.79 18.17 5.83
CA TRP A 41 14.84 18.14 6.94
C TRP A 41 15.41 17.30 8.09
N ASP A 42 15.46 17.86 9.29
CA ASP A 42 16.06 17.19 10.46
C ASP A 42 15.12 16.18 11.13
N GLY A 43 13.91 16.00 10.61
CA GLY A 43 12.89 15.13 11.21
C GLY A 43 12.29 15.70 12.51
N SER A 44 12.67 16.91 12.93
CA SER A 44 12.25 17.47 14.22
C SER A 44 10.77 17.89 14.15
N GLY A 45 9.94 17.14 14.88
CA GLY A 45 8.49 17.38 15.00
C GLY A 45 7.59 16.16 14.87
N ALA A 46 8.07 15.03 14.30
CA ALA A 46 7.21 13.87 14.08
C ALA A 46 7.95 12.53 13.90
N GLN A 47 8.92 12.20 14.75
CA GLN A 47 9.31 10.80 14.90
C GLN A 47 8.31 10.10 15.82
N SER A 48 7.04 10.09 15.42
CA SER A 48 6.01 9.30 16.10
C SER A 48 6.33 7.84 15.90
N VAL A 49 6.13 7.03 16.94
CA VAL A 49 6.11 5.58 16.79
C VAL A 49 5.15 5.25 15.63
N PRO A 50 5.60 4.53 14.58
CA PRO A 50 4.78 4.32 13.39
C PRO A 50 3.52 3.52 13.73
N ALA A 51 2.46 3.64 12.93
CA ALA A 51 1.35 2.71 12.97
C ALA A 51 1.69 1.47 12.12
N LEU A 52 1.08 0.33 12.47
CA LEU A 52 1.10 -0.89 11.66
C LEU A 52 -0.24 -1.07 10.98
N HIS A 53 -0.24 -1.21 9.66
CA HIS A 53 -1.41 -1.51 8.85
C HIS A 53 -1.23 -2.88 8.21
N VAL A 54 -2.15 -3.81 8.46
CA VAL A 54 -2.08 -5.19 7.98
C VAL A 54 -3.30 -5.47 7.11
N LEU A 55 -3.05 -5.86 5.85
CA LEU A 55 -4.05 -6.48 4.99
C LEU A 55 -3.75 -7.96 4.90
N ALA A 56 -4.58 -8.79 5.55
CA ALA A 56 -4.44 -10.25 5.53
C ALA A 56 -5.53 -10.89 4.66
N VAL A 57 -5.13 -11.55 3.58
CA VAL A 57 -6.03 -12.09 2.56
C VAL A 57 -5.86 -13.59 2.44
N GLY A 58 -6.95 -14.34 2.50
CA GLY A 58 -6.91 -15.80 2.44
C GLY A 58 -8.07 -16.39 1.65
N VAL A 59 -7.79 -17.19 0.62
CA VAL A 59 -8.83 -17.82 -0.20
C VAL A 59 -8.70 -19.33 -0.18
N ASN A 60 -9.67 -19.99 0.45
CA ASN A 60 -9.87 -21.42 0.37
C ASN A 60 -10.91 -21.77 -0.71
N ASP A 61 -12.04 -21.05 -0.72
CA ASP A 61 -13.20 -21.40 -1.53
C ASP A 61 -13.16 -20.69 -2.90
N TYR A 62 -12.62 -21.40 -3.89
CA TYR A 62 -12.60 -20.97 -5.28
C TYR A 62 -13.83 -21.49 -6.03
N ALA A 63 -14.31 -20.71 -7.01
CA ALA A 63 -15.44 -21.10 -7.85
C ALA A 63 -15.25 -22.45 -8.56
N ASP A 64 -14.02 -22.77 -8.98
CA ASP A 64 -13.65 -24.14 -9.37
C ASP A 64 -13.25 -24.91 -8.11
N GLY A 65 -14.11 -25.84 -7.68
CA GLY A 65 -13.87 -26.66 -6.49
C GLY A 65 -12.60 -27.52 -6.55
N ARG A 66 -11.99 -27.71 -7.73
CA ARG A 66 -10.68 -28.37 -7.87
C ARG A 66 -9.53 -27.54 -7.29
N LEU A 67 -9.73 -26.23 -7.16
CA LEU A 67 -8.79 -25.27 -6.60
C LEU A 67 -9.03 -25.02 -5.10
N ARG A 68 -9.92 -25.79 -4.46
CA ARG A 68 -10.25 -25.55 -3.06
C ARG A 68 -9.07 -25.86 -2.15
N LEU A 69 -8.66 -24.89 -1.34
CA LEU A 69 -7.63 -25.05 -0.31
C LEU A 69 -8.26 -25.29 1.07
N THR A 70 -7.44 -25.72 2.03
CA THR A 70 -7.89 -26.01 3.41
C THR A 70 -7.47 -24.92 4.40
N TYR A 71 -6.30 -24.30 4.21
CA TYR A 71 -5.64 -23.51 5.26
C TYR A 71 -5.48 -22.03 4.95
N ALA A 72 -5.67 -21.58 3.71
CA ALA A 72 -5.37 -20.20 3.32
C ALA A 72 -6.16 -19.16 4.14
N ALA A 73 -7.46 -19.38 4.36
CA ALA A 73 -8.27 -18.48 5.19
C ALA A 73 -7.88 -18.54 6.68
N ALA A 74 -7.46 -19.71 7.17
CA ALA A 74 -6.98 -19.87 8.55
C ALA A 74 -5.63 -19.18 8.76
N ASP A 75 -4.71 -19.29 7.80
CA ASP A 75 -3.40 -18.67 7.81
C ASP A 75 -3.52 -17.13 7.81
N ALA A 76 -4.39 -16.58 6.96
CA ALA A 76 -4.64 -15.14 6.90
C ALA A 76 -5.18 -14.60 8.24
N ARG A 77 -6.15 -15.30 8.85
CA ARG A 77 -6.67 -14.94 10.17
C ARG A 77 -5.57 -15.01 11.24
N ALA A 78 -4.82 -16.10 11.28
CA ALA A 78 -3.75 -16.30 12.27
C ALA A 78 -2.67 -15.23 12.16
N MET A 79 -2.28 -14.84 10.93
CA MET A 79 -1.32 -13.77 10.70
C MET A 79 -1.83 -12.40 11.15
N GLY A 80 -3.08 -12.07 10.83
CA GLY A 80 -3.71 -10.83 11.28
C GLY A 80 -3.77 -10.74 12.82
N GLU A 81 -4.21 -11.81 13.48
CA GLU A 81 -4.29 -11.89 14.94
C GLU A 81 -2.90 -11.83 15.60
N ALA A 82 -1.91 -12.53 15.04
CA ALA A 82 -0.54 -12.52 15.54
C ALA A 82 0.06 -11.11 15.48
N LEU A 83 -0.09 -10.41 14.35
CA LEU A 83 0.43 -9.06 14.16
C LEU A 83 -0.33 -8.02 14.99
N ALA A 84 -1.65 -8.17 15.17
CA ALA A 84 -2.42 -7.35 16.11
C ALA A 84 -1.86 -7.46 17.53
N LYS A 85 -1.56 -8.69 17.97
CA LYS A 85 -1.06 -8.96 19.32
C LYS A 85 0.37 -8.49 19.52
N THR A 86 1.30 -8.87 18.65
CA THR A 86 2.73 -8.57 18.81
C THR A 86 3.06 -7.14 18.44
N GLY A 87 2.31 -6.53 17.51
CA GLY A 87 2.51 -5.15 17.10
C GLY A 87 2.08 -4.12 18.14
N ALA A 88 1.17 -4.46 19.06
CA ALA A 88 0.62 -3.54 20.04
C ALA A 88 1.67 -2.88 20.97
N GLU A 89 2.81 -3.54 21.17
CA GLU A 89 3.93 -3.01 21.99
C GLU A 89 4.95 -2.20 21.17
N LEU A 90 4.93 -2.31 19.84
CA LEU A 90 5.95 -1.75 18.93
C LEU A 90 5.44 -0.57 18.10
N PHE A 91 4.13 -0.47 17.89
CA PHE A 91 3.50 0.50 17.02
C PHE A 91 2.53 1.40 17.79
N SER A 92 2.31 2.62 17.32
CA SER A 92 1.36 3.56 17.94
C SER A 92 -0.09 3.09 17.81
N SER A 93 -0.40 2.34 16.76
CA SER A 93 -1.66 1.63 16.55
C SER A 93 -1.45 0.44 15.63
N VAL A 94 -2.34 -0.56 15.70
CA VAL A 94 -2.35 -1.70 14.78
C VAL A 94 -3.72 -1.80 14.13
N ASN A 95 -3.78 -1.61 12.82
CA ASN A 95 -4.99 -1.65 12.02
C ASN A 95 -4.95 -2.92 11.16
N VAL A 96 -5.82 -3.89 11.45
CA VAL A 96 -5.89 -5.14 10.70
C VAL A 96 -7.19 -5.21 9.91
N VAL A 97 -7.08 -5.43 8.61
CA VAL A 97 -8.18 -5.80 7.73
C VAL A 97 -7.95 -7.22 7.25
N THR A 98 -8.95 -8.07 7.41
CA THR A 98 -8.90 -9.47 6.96
C THR A 98 -10.00 -9.73 5.94
N LEU A 99 -9.61 -10.19 4.74
CA LEU A 99 -10.53 -10.58 3.67
C LEU A 99 -10.39 -12.08 3.41
N LEU A 100 -11.50 -12.81 3.52
CA LEU A 100 -11.51 -14.26 3.40
C LEU A 100 -12.49 -14.74 2.32
N ASP A 101 -12.08 -15.76 1.58
CA ASP A 101 -12.94 -16.49 0.64
C ASP A 101 -13.73 -15.54 -0.28
N GLY A 102 -15.06 -15.60 -0.26
CA GLY A 102 -15.93 -14.77 -1.11
C GLY A 102 -15.88 -13.26 -0.84
N GLN A 103 -15.15 -12.80 0.18
CA GLN A 103 -14.84 -11.37 0.38
C GLN A 103 -13.64 -10.91 -0.46
N VAL A 104 -12.81 -11.85 -0.90
CA VAL A 104 -11.67 -11.58 -1.77
C VAL A 104 -12.22 -11.49 -3.19
N THR A 105 -12.63 -10.28 -3.56
CA THR A 105 -13.06 -9.88 -4.90
C THR A 105 -12.27 -8.64 -5.29
N ASP A 106 -12.21 -8.30 -6.58
CA ASP A 106 -11.55 -7.05 -7.02
C ASP A 106 -12.10 -5.83 -6.25
N ALA A 107 -13.42 -5.73 -6.10
CA ALA A 107 -14.06 -4.65 -5.34
C ALA A 107 -13.75 -4.69 -3.84
N GLY A 108 -13.63 -5.88 -3.25
CA GLY A 108 -13.26 -6.04 -1.83
C GLY A 108 -11.81 -5.61 -1.56
N LEU A 109 -10.90 -5.99 -2.46
CA LEU A 109 -9.50 -5.58 -2.42
C LEU A 109 -9.36 -4.07 -2.63
N ASP A 110 -10.01 -3.50 -3.63
CA ASP A 110 -10.01 -2.06 -3.91
C ASP A 110 -10.53 -1.26 -2.71
N ALA A 111 -11.61 -1.72 -2.06
CA ALA A 111 -12.14 -1.08 -0.87
C ALA A 111 -11.16 -1.14 0.30
N ALA A 112 -10.50 -2.29 0.52
CA ALA A 112 -9.52 -2.44 1.59
C ALA A 112 -8.28 -1.57 1.38
N PHE A 113 -7.73 -1.54 0.17
CA PHE A 113 -6.62 -0.66 -0.18
C PHE A 113 -7.02 0.82 -0.09
N GLY A 114 -8.21 1.18 -0.57
CA GLY A 114 -8.73 2.55 -0.48
C GLY A 114 -8.87 3.02 0.97
N GLN A 115 -9.42 2.18 1.85
CA GLN A 115 -9.52 2.49 3.28
C GLN A 115 -8.15 2.71 3.91
N MET A 116 -7.17 1.86 3.61
CA MET A 116 -5.81 1.98 4.16
C MET A 116 -5.07 3.20 3.62
N ALA A 117 -5.22 3.50 2.33
CA ALA A 117 -4.60 4.67 1.70
C ALA A 117 -5.03 6.00 2.34
N MET A 118 -6.22 6.04 2.98
CA MET A 118 -6.68 7.22 3.72
C MET A 118 -6.04 7.38 5.11
N ALA A 119 -5.49 6.30 5.67
CA ALA A 119 -4.97 6.27 7.05
C ALA A 119 -3.43 6.26 7.12
N VAL A 120 -2.79 5.54 6.19
CA VAL A 120 -1.33 5.33 6.17
C VAL A 120 -0.57 6.65 6.04
N GLN A 121 0.42 6.84 6.91
CA GLN A 121 1.39 7.92 6.86
C GLN A 121 2.73 7.46 6.27
N PRO A 122 3.60 8.36 5.77
CA PRO A 122 4.86 8.00 5.12
C PRO A 122 5.81 7.13 5.96
N SER A 123 5.77 7.27 7.29
CA SER A 123 6.62 6.51 8.22
C SER A 123 5.96 5.24 8.76
N ASP A 124 4.70 4.97 8.44
CA ASP A 124 3.99 3.78 8.91
C ASP A 124 4.51 2.50 8.25
N VAL A 125 4.23 1.36 8.90
CA VAL A 125 4.55 0.04 8.35
C VAL A 125 3.28 -0.57 7.75
N PHE A 126 3.38 -1.00 6.49
CA PHE A 126 2.32 -1.76 5.82
C PHE A 126 2.76 -3.21 5.61
N VAL A 127 1.91 -4.15 6.02
CA VAL A 127 2.08 -5.59 5.79
C VAL A 127 0.93 -6.09 4.94
N PHE A 128 1.26 -6.64 3.77
CA PHE A 128 0.33 -7.39 2.94
C PHE A 128 0.63 -8.88 3.06
N PHE A 129 -0.26 -9.63 3.68
CA PHE A 129 -0.21 -11.08 3.76
C PHE A 129 -1.26 -11.69 2.84
N LEU A 130 -0.85 -12.67 2.05
CA LEU A 130 -1.72 -13.33 1.09
C LEU A 130 -1.47 -14.85 1.09
N ALA A 131 -2.53 -15.62 1.28
CA ALA A 131 -2.53 -17.07 1.11
C ALA A 131 -3.60 -17.49 0.09
N GLY A 132 -3.19 -18.30 -0.88
CA GLY A 132 -4.08 -18.77 -1.96
C GLY A 132 -3.29 -19.31 -3.16
N HIS A 133 -4.00 -19.62 -4.24
CA HIS A 133 -3.41 -19.93 -5.53
C HIS A 133 -2.83 -18.67 -6.22
N GLY A 134 -1.58 -18.78 -6.67
CA GLY A 134 -0.97 -17.81 -7.58
C GLY A 134 -1.02 -18.30 -9.02
N LYS A 135 -1.23 -17.39 -9.98
CA LYS A 135 -1.07 -17.67 -11.40
C LYS A 135 -0.18 -16.62 -12.03
N THR A 136 0.77 -17.07 -12.85
CA THR A 136 1.55 -16.17 -13.71
C THR A 136 0.76 -15.89 -14.98
N VAL A 137 0.61 -14.61 -15.32
CA VAL A 137 0.01 -14.16 -16.58
C VAL A 137 1.06 -13.28 -17.25
N GLU A 138 1.51 -13.66 -18.45
CA GLU A 138 2.43 -12.88 -19.28
C GLU A 138 3.70 -12.36 -18.56
N GLY A 139 4.34 -13.19 -17.73
CA GLY A 139 5.59 -12.85 -17.04
C GLY A 139 5.44 -12.03 -15.75
N GLY A 140 4.21 -11.68 -15.35
CA GLY A 140 3.87 -11.12 -14.04
C GLY A 140 2.99 -12.05 -13.21
N VAL A 141 3.03 -11.91 -11.88
CA VAL A 141 2.07 -12.59 -10.99
C VAL A 141 0.79 -11.74 -10.93
N SER A 142 -0.36 -12.35 -11.23
CA SER A 142 -1.66 -11.69 -11.08
C SER A 142 -2.61 -12.58 -10.29
N LEU A 143 -3.31 -11.94 -9.36
CA LEU A 143 -4.37 -12.57 -8.57
C LEU A 143 -5.68 -12.33 -9.31
N HIS A 144 -6.45 -13.40 -9.49
CA HIS A 144 -7.81 -13.30 -10.03
C HIS A 144 -8.77 -13.76 -8.96
N SER A 145 -9.66 -12.87 -8.55
CA SER A 145 -10.88 -13.22 -7.84
C SER A 145 -12.00 -12.36 -8.41
N ARG A 146 -13.01 -13.02 -8.99
CA ARG A 146 -14.21 -12.33 -9.49
C ARG A 146 -15.03 -11.78 -8.34
#